data_AF-X8E5X2-F1
#
_entry.id   AF-X8E5X2-F1
#
_cell.length_a   1.000
_cell.length_b   1.000
_cell.length_c   1.000
_cell.angle_alpha   90.00
_cell.angle_beta   90.00
_cell.angle_gamma   90.00
#
_symmetry.space_group_name_H-M   'P 1'
#
loop_
_entity.id
_entity.type
_entity.pdbx_description
1 polymer ?
#
loop_
_entity_poly.entity_id
_entity_poly.type
_entity_poly.pdbx_seq_one_letter_code
_entity_poly.pdbx_strand_id
1 'polypeptide(L)'
;MWTNTAMEDLVVEGGRVVGVRVMRDGCALNVAARKGVLLAAGGFSHNADMRRRYSGDQPNDGKWSIANAGDTGEVLQAAMRLGARTDLLDEAWWLPSVFIADGGAVAGSLGVGRQRPGAIYVDATGRRFCNESNSYVEVGKAMYANKAVPCWMVFDHGYVRRYVAGANPLKRRLPAELIERGAVKRGDTLDDLARQIEVPADGLAHTVERFNRFAAKGLDPDFGRGQSAYNDCLGDPGYRPNASIGPLDRAPYYAVQVYPADVGTCGGVVTNEHAQVLDEQDRVIAGLYATGNTTATVMAEPIRAPARASPIRWCSATSRPDTPLDAGSPVR
;
A
#
# COMPACT_ATOMS: atom_id res chain seq x y z
N MET A 1 1.89 -30.11 7.24
CA MET A 1 2.29 -28.89 6.52
C MET A 1 3.57 -29.20 5.77
N TRP A 2 3.60 -29.00 4.46
CA TRP A 2 4.82 -29.17 3.65
C TRP A 2 5.43 -27.80 3.40
N THR A 3 6.73 -27.67 3.63
CA THR A 3 7.53 -26.50 3.26
C THR A 3 8.33 -26.83 2.00
N ASN A 4 8.95 -25.83 1.36
CA ASN A 4 9.77 -26.02 0.15
C ASN A 4 9.06 -26.84 -0.94
N THR A 5 7.75 -26.63 -1.09
CA THR A 5 6.90 -27.35 -2.03
C THR A 5 6.13 -26.33 -2.85
N ALA A 6 6.60 -26.06 -4.07
CA ALA A 6 5.99 -25.07 -4.96
C ALA A 6 4.87 -25.72 -5.78
N MET A 7 3.74 -25.03 -5.94
CA MET A 7 2.70 -25.45 -6.88
C MET A 7 3.13 -25.09 -8.30
N GLU A 8 3.01 -26.04 -9.23
CA GLU A 8 3.26 -25.79 -10.65
C GLU A 8 1.97 -25.58 -11.44
N ASP A 9 0.95 -26.42 -11.18
CA ASP A 9 -0.30 -26.36 -11.93
C ASP A 9 -1.47 -27.02 -11.20
N LEU A 10 -2.67 -26.76 -11.71
CA LEU A 10 -3.91 -27.43 -11.28
C LEU A 10 -4.10 -28.73 -12.07
N VAL A 11 -4.54 -29.79 -11.41
CA VAL A 11 -4.91 -31.06 -12.07
C VAL A 11 -6.43 -31.06 -12.30
N VAL A 12 -6.84 -31.21 -13.56
CA VAL A 12 -8.24 -31.14 -13.99
C VAL A 12 -8.67 -32.46 -14.63
N GLU A 13 -9.80 -33.01 -14.17
CA GLU A 13 -10.43 -34.20 -14.74
C GLU A 13 -11.92 -33.92 -14.95
N GLY A 14 -12.43 -34.17 -16.16
CA GLY A 14 -13.85 -33.95 -16.47
C GLY A 14 -14.34 -32.52 -16.22
N GLY A 15 -13.47 -31.51 -16.37
CA GLY A 15 -13.77 -30.10 -16.11
C GLY A 15 -13.78 -29.70 -14.62
N ARG A 16 -13.42 -30.61 -13.70
CA ARG A 16 -13.30 -30.34 -12.27
C ARG A 16 -11.82 -30.32 -11.86
N VAL A 17 -11.43 -29.35 -11.04
CA VAL A 17 -10.14 -29.36 -10.34
C VAL A 17 -10.16 -30.46 -9.29
N VAL A 18 -9.28 -31.45 -9.45
CA VAL A 18 -9.18 -32.65 -8.60
C VAL A 18 -7.87 -32.74 -7.82
N GLY A 19 -6.97 -31.75 -7.97
CA GLY A 19 -5.69 -31.75 -7.28
C GLY A 19 -4.75 -30.66 -7.77
N VAL A 20 -3.50 -30.75 -7.32
CA VAL A 20 -2.40 -29.87 -7.73
C VAL A 20 -1.19 -30.71 -8.13
N ARG A 21 -0.44 -30.24 -9.13
CA ARG A 21 0.92 -30.68 -9.38
C ARG A 21 1.87 -29.78 -8.60
N VAL A 22 2.76 -30.38 -7.80
CA VAL A 22 3.73 -29.67 -6.97
C VAL A 22 5.14 -30.15 -7.25
N MET A 23 6.12 -29.28 -7.09
CA MET A 23 7.54 -29.60 -7.09
C MET A 23 8.03 -29.65 -5.65
N ARG A 24 8.56 -30.81 -5.22
CA ARG A 24 9.08 -31.02 -3.87
C ARG A 24 10.38 -31.80 -3.94
N ASP A 25 11.43 -31.27 -3.32
CA ASP A 25 12.75 -31.92 -3.25
C ASP A 25 13.28 -32.34 -4.65
N GLY A 26 12.96 -31.57 -5.68
CA GLY A 26 13.33 -31.84 -7.08
C GLY A 26 12.44 -32.86 -7.81
N CYS A 27 11.37 -33.35 -7.16
CA CYS A 27 10.42 -34.31 -7.74
C CYS A 27 9.03 -33.67 -7.94
N ALA A 28 8.47 -33.87 -9.14
CA ALA A 28 7.09 -33.52 -9.42
C ALA A 28 6.14 -34.57 -8.81
N LEU A 29 5.14 -34.12 -8.04
CA LEU A 29 4.13 -34.94 -7.38
C LEU A 29 2.74 -34.41 -7.70
N ASN A 30 1.78 -35.32 -7.92
CA ASN A 30 0.37 -34.98 -7.99
C ASN A 30 -0.29 -35.23 -6.64
N VAL A 31 -0.90 -34.21 -6.06
CA VAL A 31 -1.66 -34.29 -4.80
C VAL A 31 -3.14 -34.24 -5.13
N ALA A 32 -3.83 -35.37 -4.94
CA ALA A 32 -5.26 -35.45 -5.14
C ALA A 32 -6.04 -34.73 -4.02
N ALA A 33 -7.04 -33.93 -4.40
CA ALA A 33 -7.90 -33.17 -3.52
C ALA A 33 -9.37 -33.60 -3.72
N ARG A 34 -9.88 -34.43 -2.81
CA ARG A 34 -11.25 -35.00 -2.93
C ARG A 34 -12.36 -33.94 -2.91
N LYS A 35 -12.19 -32.86 -2.13
CA LYS A 35 -13.21 -31.82 -1.94
C LYS A 35 -12.99 -30.59 -2.82
N GLY A 36 -11.74 -30.20 -3.01
CA GLY A 36 -11.35 -29.06 -3.84
C GLY A 36 -9.99 -28.52 -3.41
N VAL A 37 -9.51 -27.54 -4.17
CA VAL A 37 -8.25 -26.84 -3.96
C VAL A 37 -8.55 -25.39 -3.58
N LEU A 38 -7.99 -24.93 -2.46
CA LEU A 38 -8.06 -23.53 -2.02
C LEU A 38 -6.74 -22.83 -2.34
N LEU A 39 -6.79 -21.79 -3.17
CA LEU A 39 -5.67 -20.92 -3.47
C LEU A 39 -5.60 -19.78 -2.43
N ALA A 40 -4.50 -19.74 -1.70
CA ALA A 40 -4.19 -18.69 -0.72
C ALA A 40 -2.70 -18.35 -0.79
N ALA A 41 -2.21 -18.15 -2.02
CA ALA A 41 -0.78 -18.11 -2.34
C ALA A 41 -0.24 -16.68 -2.52
N GLY A 42 -1.05 -15.67 -2.17
CA GLY A 42 -0.74 -14.27 -2.46
C GLY A 42 -1.14 -13.86 -3.87
N GLY A 43 -0.73 -12.66 -4.25
CA GLY A 43 -0.85 -12.12 -5.60
C GLY A 43 0.48 -12.22 -6.36
N PHE A 44 0.94 -11.12 -6.94
CA PHE A 44 2.08 -11.09 -7.86
C PHE A 44 2.98 -9.87 -7.66
N SER A 45 3.10 -9.39 -6.42
CA SER A 45 3.77 -8.13 -6.12
C SER A 45 5.22 -8.06 -6.58
N HIS A 46 5.93 -9.20 -6.59
CA HIS A 46 7.33 -9.34 -7.02
C HIS A 46 7.48 -9.87 -8.47
N ASN A 47 6.38 -9.95 -9.23
CA ASN A 47 6.43 -10.33 -10.65
C ASN A 47 6.45 -9.09 -11.55
N ALA A 48 7.65 -8.67 -11.94
CA ALA A 48 7.83 -7.45 -12.73
C ALA A 48 7.12 -7.49 -14.10
N ASP A 49 6.99 -8.67 -14.73
CA ASP A 49 6.32 -8.81 -16.01
C ASP A 49 4.80 -8.62 -15.88
N MET A 50 4.18 -9.27 -14.88
CA MET A 50 2.75 -9.08 -14.61
C MET A 50 2.46 -7.64 -14.19
N ARG A 51 3.29 -7.06 -13.34
CA ARG A 51 3.13 -5.66 -12.90
C ARG A 51 3.15 -4.69 -14.08
N ARG A 52 4.13 -4.81 -15.00
CA ARG A 52 4.17 -4.02 -16.23
C ARG A 52 2.95 -4.26 -17.12
N ARG A 53 2.53 -5.51 -17.26
CA ARG A 53 1.38 -5.87 -18.10
C ARG A 53 0.09 -5.20 -17.65
N TYR A 54 -0.13 -5.08 -16.33
CA TYR A 54 -1.39 -4.57 -15.79
C TYR A 54 -1.35 -3.11 -15.32
N SER A 55 -0.18 -2.57 -14.97
CA SER A 55 -0.05 -1.18 -14.48
C SER A 55 0.08 -0.14 -15.60
N GLY A 56 0.01 -0.56 -16.87
CA GLY A 56 0.17 0.32 -18.03
C GLY A 56 1.51 1.06 -18.04
N ASP A 57 1.47 2.38 -18.21
CA ASP A 57 2.67 3.23 -18.27
C ASP A 57 3.21 3.63 -16.87
N GLN A 58 2.59 3.16 -15.79
CA GLN A 58 3.03 3.51 -14.45
C GLN A 58 4.34 2.77 -14.09
N PRO A 59 5.32 3.47 -13.49
CA PRO A 59 6.53 2.83 -12.99
C PRO A 59 6.19 1.93 -11.78
N ASN A 60 5.87 0.68 -12.07
CA ASN A 60 5.50 -0.34 -11.10
C ASN A 60 6.06 -1.68 -11.57
N ASP A 61 7.29 -1.99 -11.16
CA ASP A 61 7.97 -3.25 -11.46
C ASP A 61 8.16 -4.13 -10.22
N GLY A 62 7.48 -3.80 -9.11
CA GLY A 62 7.53 -4.54 -7.85
C GLY A 62 8.74 -4.25 -6.97
N LYS A 63 9.70 -3.42 -7.40
CA LYS A 63 10.95 -3.14 -6.66
C LYS A 63 10.76 -2.61 -5.24
N TRP A 64 9.64 -1.93 -4.98
CA TRP A 64 9.34 -1.33 -3.69
C TRP A 64 8.34 -2.14 -2.87
N SER A 65 7.90 -3.30 -3.35
CA SER A 65 6.96 -4.13 -2.60
C SER A 65 7.61 -4.64 -1.32
N ILE A 66 6.87 -4.52 -0.20
CA ILE A 66 7.22 -5.13 1.08
C ILE A 66 6.42 -6.43 1.33
N ALA A 67 5.72 -6.92 0.29
CA ALA A 67 5.08 -8.23 0.31
C ALA A 67 6.11 -9.36 0.43
N ASN A 68 5.64 -10.56 0.75
CA ASN A 68 6.49 -11.74 0.81
C ASN A 68 7.25 -11.97 -0.52
N ALA A 69 8.53 -12.34 -0.46
CA ALA A 69 9.35 -12.53 -1.66
C ALA A 69 8.83 -13.61 -2.64
N GLY A 70 8.02 -14.56 -2.16
CA GLY A 70 7.34 -15.56 -2.98
C GLY A 70 6.01 -15.11 -3.59
N ASP A 71 5.66 -13.82 -3.48
CA ASP A 71 4.44 -13.25 -4.06
C ASP A 71 4.64 -12.97 -5.57
N THR A 72 4.82 -14.04 -6.34
CA THR A 72 5.28 -14.02 -7.74
C THR A 72 4.20 -14.42 -8.76
N GLY A 73 2.99 -14.78 -8.32
CA GLY A 73 1.81 -14.87 -9.18
C GLY A 73 1.63 -16.16 -9.97
N GLU A 74 2.50 -17.17 -9.86
CA GLU A 74 2.42 -18.41 -10.64
C GLU A 74 1.10 -19.17 -10.36
N VAL A 75 0.65 -19.14 -9.10
CA VAL A 75 -0.62 -19.76 -8.70
C VAL A 75 -1.83 -19.02 -9.28
N LEU A 76 -1.78 -17.69 -9.33
CA LEU A 76 -2.80 -16.88 -10.00
C LEU A 76 -2.82 -17.19 -11.50
N GLN A 77 -1.66 -17.24 -12.15
CA GLN A 77 -1.55 -17.60 -13.56
C GLN A 77 -2.09 -19.00 -13.86
N ALA A 78 -1.91 -19.97 -12.95
CA ALA A 78 -2.51 -21.30 -13.08
C ALA A 78 -4.04 -21.26 -13.10
N ALA A 79 -4.66 -20.45 -12.24
CA ALA A 79 -6.10 -20.22 -12.27
C ALA A 79 -6.54 -19.53 -13.58
N MET A 80 -5.81 -18.50 -14.03
CA MET A 80 -6.10 -17.79 -15.28
C MET A 80 -6.05 -18.71 -16.51
N ARG A 81 -5.13 -19.69 -16.55
CA ARG A 81 -5.06 -20.70 -17.62
C ARG A 81 -6.30 -21.59 -17.71
N LEU A 82 -7.04 -21.75 -16.61
CA LEU A 82 -8.32 -22.46 -16.60
C LEU A 82 -9.52 -21.59 -17.00
N GLY A 83 -9.29 -20.34 -17.42
CA GLY A 83 -10.35 -19.39 -17.77
C GLY A 83 -10.98 -18.71 -16.57
N ALA A 84 -10.29 -18.68 -15.42
CA ALA A 84 -10.74 -17.92 -14.27
C ALA A 84 -10.76 -16.42 -14.60
N ARG A 85 -11.92 -15.79 -14.36
CA ARG A 85 -12.09 -14.36 -14.50
C ARG A 85 -11.25 -13.64 -13.46
N THR A 86 -10.65 -12.53 -13.86
CA THR A 86 -9.84 -11.68 -12.97
C THR A 86 -10.35 -10.26 -12.93
N ASP A 87 -10.04 -9.54 -11.85
CA ASP A 87 -10.38 -8.14 -11.70
C ASP A 87 -9.28 -7.42 -10.89
N LEU A 88 -9.21 -6.09 -11.03
CA LEU A 88 -8.33 -5.19 -10.27
C LEU A 88 -6.83 -5.50 -10.37
N LEU A 89 -6.37 -6.14 -11.45
CA LEU A 89 -4.96 -6.52 -11.63
C LEU A 89 -4.01 -5.31 -11.73
N ASP A 90 -4.54 -4.11 -11.92
CA ASP A 90 -3.80 -2.84 -11.86
C ASP A 90 -3.72 -2.24 -10.44
N GLU A 91 -4.34 -2.88 -9.46
CA GLU A 91 -4.45 -2.38 -8.09
C GLU A 91 -3.57 -3.13 -7.08
N ALA A 92 -3.14 -2.39 -6.07
CA ALA A 92 -2.41 -2.93 -4.93
C ALA A 92 -2.78 -2.22 -3.63
N TRP A 93 -2.41 -2.83 -2.51
CA TRP A 93 -2.46 -2.21 -1.20
C TRP A 93 -1.30 -1.21 -1.05
N TRP A 94 -1.42 -0.06 -1.71
CA TRP A 94 -0.36 0.94 -1.81
C TRP A 94 0.02 1.55 -0.48
N LEU A 95 1.30 1.52 -0.13
CA LEU A 95 1.87 2.06 1.08
C LEU A 95 3.04 3.01 0.74
N PRO A 96 2.81 4.32 0.62
CA PRO A 96 3.89 5.29 0.41
C PRO A 96 4.98 5.13 1.46
N SER A 97 6.20 4.82 1.03
CA SER A 97 7.28 4.38 1.91
C SER A 97 8.59 5.09 1.61
N VAL A 98 9.37 5.27 2.68
CA VAL A 98 10.72 5.84 2.63
C VAL A 98 11.73 4.70 2.81
N PHE A 99 12.64 4.55 1.85
CA PHE A 99 13.69 3.54 1.89
C PHE A 99 15.05 4.23 2.13
N ILE A 100 15.52 4.21 3.37
CA ILE A 100 16.85 4.72 3.74
C ILE A 100 17.70 3.53 4.19
N ALA A 101 18.72 3.19 3.40
CA ALA A 101 19.71 2.19 3.76
C ALA A 101 20.41 2.60 5.07
N ASP A 102 20.56 1.65 6.00
CA ASP A 102 21.10 1.87 7.36
C ASP A 102 20.36 2.97 8.18
N GLY A 103 19.13 3.33 7.78
CA GLY A 103 18.40 4.45 8.38
C GLY A 103 17.77 4.16 9.76
N GLY A 104 17.68 2.89 10.15
CA GLY A 104 17.16 2.46 11.47
C GLY A 104 15.87 3.19 11.88
N ALA A 105 15.86 3.74 13.09
CA ALA A 105 14.71 4.47 13.66
C ALA A 105 14.29 5.72 12.85
N VAL A 106 15.22 6.33 12.11
CA VAL A 106 14.94 7.51 11.27
C VAL A 106 14.06 7.12 10.09
N ALA A 107 14.40 6.02 9.41
CA ALA A 107 13.59 5.48 8.31
C ALA A 107 12.17 5.17 8.77
N GLY A 108 12.03 4.49 9.92
CA GLY A 108 10.72 4.20 10.52
C GLY A 108 9.93 5.46 10.86
N SER A 109 10.57 6.46 11.47
CA SER A 109 9.93 7.73 11.86
C SER A 109 9.47 8.56 10.66
N LEU A 110 10.24 8.58 9.57
CA LEU A 110 9.88 9.28 8.34
C LEU A 110 8.77 8.52 7.58
N GLY A 111 8.79 7.18 7.59
CA GLY A 111 7.74 6.35 6.98
C GLY A 111 6.36 6.52 7.63
N VAL A 112 6.29 6.63 8.97
CA VAL A 112 5.03 6.94 9.69
C VAL A 112 4.72 8.44 9.76
N GLY A 113 5.62 9.26 9.21
CA GLY A 113 5.67 10.69 9.45
C GLY A 113 4.69 11.55 8.65
N ARG A 114 4.18 11.03 7.54
CA ARG A 114 3.38 11.79 6.56
C ARG A 114 2.15 12.50 7.13
N GLN A 115 1.58 11.98 8.22
CA GLN A 115 0.37 12.51 8.85
C GLN A 115 0.67 13.57 9.91
N ARG A 116 1.96 13.79 10.23
CA ARG A 116 2.40 14.72 11.27
C ARG A 116 2.53 16.16 10.72
N PRO A 117 2.25 17.19 11.53
CA PRO A 117 2.44 18.61 11.18
C PRO A 117 3.87 18.94 10.76
N GLY A 118 4.05 19.88 9.82
CA GLY A 118 5.39 20.35 9.41
C GLY A 118 6.08 19.51 8.33
N ALA A 119 5.33 18.67 7.62
CA ALA A 119 5.80 17.94 6.44
C ALA A 119 4.75 17.95 5.32
N ILE A 120 5.20 18.01 4.06
CA ILE A 120 4.36 17.97 2.85
C ILE A 120 4.98 17.06 1.80
N TYR A 121 4.17 16.59 0.86
CA TYR A 121 4.65 15.86 -0.32
C TYR A 121 4.63 16.77 -1.53
N VAL A 122 5.73 16.78 -2.30
CA VAL A 122 5.82 17.53 -3.56
C VAL A 122 6.26 16.63 -4.70
N ASP A 123 5.73 16.89 -5.89
CA ASP A 123 6.14 16.24 -7.13
C ASP A 123 7.46 16.82 -7.68
N ALA A 124 7.87 16.36 -8.88
CA ALA A 124 9.06 16.86 -9.57
C ALA A 124 9.00 18.36 -9.96
N THR A 125 7.82 18.98 -9.90
CA THR A 125 7.62 20.42 -10.15
C THR A 125 7.68 21.25 -8.86
N GLY A 126 7.88 20.61 -7.71
CA GLY A 126 7.90 21.27 -6.40
C GLY A 126 6.51 21.61 -5.87
N ARG A 127 5.44 21.02 -6.43
CA ARG A 127 4.04 21.30 -6.06
C ARG A 127 3.43 20.16 -5.25
N ARG A 128 2.57 20.51 -4.30
CA ARG A 128 1.71 19.53 -3.62
C ARG A 128 0.67 18.97 -4.59
N PHE A 129 0.34 17.70 -4.42
CA PHE A 129 -0.59 16.98 -5.30
C PHE A 129 -1.66 16.16 -4.54
N CYS A 130 -1.56 16.04 -3.21
CA CYS A 130 -2.50 15.26 -2.42
C CYS A 130 -2.59 15.72 -0.97
N ASN A 131 -3.59 15.18 -0.26
CA ASN A 131 -3.66 15.21 1.20
C ASN A 131 -2.76 14.11 1.77
N GLU A 132 -1.61 14.49 2.33
CA GLU A 132 -0.62 13.55 2.85
C GLU A 132 -1.10 12.76 4.07
N SER A 133 -2.22 13.18 4.69
CA SER A 133 -2.79 12.53 5.88
C SER A 133 -3.86 11.49 5.57
N ASN A 134 -4.29 11.33 4.30
CA ASN A 134 -5.31 10.37 3.88
C ASN A 134 -4.89 8.90 4.03
N SER A 135 -5.75 7.96 3.64
CA SER A 135 -5.41 6.53 3.67
C SER A 135 -4.15 6.27 2.81
N TYR A 136 -3.34 5.30 3.22
CA TYR A 136 -2.09 4.98 2.50
C TYR A 136 -2.39 4.60 1.03
N VAL A 137 -3.49 3.89 0.81
CA VAL A 137 -3.99 3.53 -0.53
C VAL A 137 -4.28 4.78 -1.37
N GLU A 138 -5.02 5.75 -0.84
CA GLU A 138 -5.33 6.99 -1.56
C GLU A 138 -4.09 7.80 -1.91
N VAL A 139 -3.13 7.90 -0.98
CA VAL A 139 -1.89 8.64 -1.23
C VAL A 139 -1.06 7.94 -2.31
N GLY A 140 -0.97 6.60 -2.28
CA GLY A 140 -0.29 5.83 -3.33
C GLY A 140 -0.95 5.99 -4.69
N LYS A 141 -2.29 5.92 -4.76
CA LYS A 141 -3.05 6.22 -5.98
C LYS A 141 -2.79 7.64 -6.49
N ALA A 142 -2.76 8.62 -5.59
CA ALA A 142 -2.49 10.02 -5.94
C ALA A 142 -1.06 10.21 -6.49
N MET A 143 -0.06 9.47 -5.99
CA MET A 143 1.30 9.50 -6.54
C MET A 143 1.31 9.06 -8.00
N TYR A 144 0.67 7.93 -8.31
CA TYR A 144 0.59 7.44 -9.69
C TYR A 144 -0.25 8.35 -10.60
N ALA A 145 -1.41 8.82 -10.13
CA ALA A 145 -2.30 9.70 -10.90
C ALA A 145 -1.62 11.02 -11.30
N ASN A 146 -0.73 11.53 -10.44
CA ASN A 146 0.02 12.78 -10.69
C ASN A 146 1.42 12.54 -11.25
N LYS A 147 1.79 11.30 -11.62
CA LYS A 147 3.13 10.93 -12.10
C LYS A 147 4.25 11.36 -11.13
N ALA A 148 3.97 11.35 -9.84
CA ALA A 148 4.86 11.75 -8.77
C ALA A 148 5.57 10.51 -8.18
N VAL A 149 6.32 9.79 -9.01
CA VAL A 149 7.03 8.55 -8.64
C VAL A 149 8.51 8.63 -9.03
N PRO A 150 9.45 8.79 -8.07
CA PRO A 150 9.18 9.11 -6.66
C PRO A 150 8.64 10.54 -6.49
N CYS A 151 8.09 10.82 -5.31
CA CYS A 151 7.85 12.19 -4.85
C CYS A 151 8.81 12.53 -3.69
N TRP A 152 8.84 13.79 -3.28
CA TRP A 152 9.65 14.26 -2.17
C TRP A 152 8.79 14.59 -0.95
N MET A 153 9.10 13.98 0.18
CA MET A 153 8.62 14.45 1.48
C MET A 153 9.54 15.57 1.96
N VAL A 154 9.02 16.79 1.99
CA VAL A 154 9.72 17.99 2.46
C VAL A 154 9.29 18.29 3.89
N PHE A 155 10.25 18.52 4.79
CA PHE A 155 10.01 18.80 6.21
C PHE A 155 11.09 19.71 6.78
N ASP A 156 10.82 20.35 7.93
CA ASP A 156 11.71 21.34 8.52
C ASP A 156 12.42 20.85 9.80
N HIS A 157 13.27 21.69 10.39
CA HIS A 157 13.96 21.36 11.62
C HIS A 157 13.01 21.23 12.83
N GLY A 158 11.87 21.92 12.80
CA GLY A 158 10.81 21.75 13.80
C GLY A 158 10.21 20.36 13.79
N TYR A 159 9.98 19.80 12.59
CA TYR A 159 9.56 18.43 12.35
C TYR A 159 10.59 17.44 12.88
N VAL A 160 11.88 17.62 12.55
CA VAL A 160 12.97 16.75 13.02
C VAL A 160 12.98 16.65 14.54
N ARG A 161 12.92 17.79 15.23
CA ARG A 161 12.95 17.83 16.70
C ARG A 161 11.74 17.14 17.35
N ARG A 162 10.57 17.16 16.70
CA ARG A 162 9.34 16.58 17.24
C ARG A 162 9.16 15.11 16.90
N TYR A 163 9.45 14.70 15.67
CA TYR A 163 8.98 13.42 15.15
C TYR A 163 10.09 12.48 14.69
N VAL A 164 11.30 12.97 14.43
CA VAL A 164 12.39 12.11 13.96
C VAL A 164 13.18 11.57 15.14
N ALA A 165 12.99 10.28 15.42
CA ALA A 165 13.79 9.57 16.42
C ALA A 165 15.14 9.14 15.81
N GLY A 166 16.23 9.55 16.45
CA GLY A 166 17.56 8.98 16.19
C GLY A 166 17.81 7.75 17.08
N ALA A 167 19.02 7.18 17.00
CA ALA A 167 19.43 6.03 17.83
C ALA A 167 19.29 6.29 19.35
N ASN A 168 19.27 7.56 19.76
CA ASN A 168 18.96 7.98 21.11
C ASN A 168 17.64 8.78 21.14
N PRO A 169 16.56 8.26 21.75
CA PRO A 169 15.26 8.95 21.85
C PRO A 169 15.31 10.31 22.56
N LEU A 170 16.30 10.53 23.43
CA LEU A 170 16.54 11.79 24.14
C LEU A 170 17.29 12.83 23.28
N LYS A 171 17.86 12.41 22.14
CA LYS A 171 18.54 13.27 21.17
C LYS A 171 17.87 13.08 19.80
N ARG A 172 16.63 13.57 19.66
CA ARG A 172 15.90 13.64 18.38
C ARG A 172 16.66 14.53 17.38
N ARG A 173 17.57 13.91 16.65
CA ARG A 173 18.43 14.52 15.64
C ARG A 173 18.53 13.59 14.45
N LEU A 174 18.58 14.20 13.27
CA LEU A 174 18.92 13.48 12.05
C LEU A 174 20.43 13.18 12.08
N PRO A 175 20.87 11.92 11.92
CA PRO A 175 22.29 11.58 11.81
C PRO A 175 22.93 12.28 10.61
N ALA A 176 24.11 12.89 10.81
CA ALA A 176 24.84 13.60 9.76
C ALA A 176 25.18 12.67 8.58
N GLU A 177 25.50 11.41 8.87
CA GLU A 177 25.83 10.38 7.87
C GLU A 177 24.71 10.17 6.84
N LEU A 178 23.44 10.27 7.24
CA LEU A 178 22.31 10.14 6.30
C LEU A 178 22.22 11.32 5.34
N ILE A 179 22.66 12.51 5.78
CA ILE A 179 22.75 13.70 4.94
C ILE A 179 23.95 13.60 4.01
N GLU A 180 25.13 13.23 4.55
CA GLU A 180 26.38 13.11 3.80
C GLU A 180 26.29 12.05 2.68
N ARG A 181 25.61 10.93 2.94
CA ARG A 181 25.32 9.90 1.94
C ARG A 181 24.23 10.31 0.93
N GLY A 182 23.57 11.45 1.16
CA GLY A 182 22.52 11.97 0.29
C GLY A 182 21.16 11.25 0.40
N ALA A 183 20.99 10.36 1.39
CA ALA A 183 19.72 9.69 1.66
C ALA A 183 18.66 10.65 2.19
N VAL A 184 19.09 11.72 2.88
CA VAL A 184 18.25 12.88 3.21
C VAL A 184 18.94 14.13 2.67
N LYS A 185 18.24 14.90 1.84
CA LYS A 185 18.73 16.19 1.34
C LYS A 185 18.51 17.27 2.39
N ARG A 186 19.39 18.27 2.46
CA ARG A 186 19.33 19.35 3.45
C ARG A 186 19.68 20.69 2.82
N GLY A 187 18.76 21.65 2.85
CA GLY A 187 19.03 23.05 2.49
C GLY A 187 18.90 23.97 3.70
N ASP A 188 19.77 24.98 3.82
CA ASP A 188 19.58 26.01 4.85
C ASP A 188 18.48 27.01 4.44
N THR A 189 18.20 27.10 3.13
CA THR A 189 17.03 27.77 2.54
C THR A 189 16.20 26.79 1.68
N LEU A 190 14.97 27.20 1.32
CA LEU A 190 14.15 26.43 0.38
C LEU A 190 14.80 26.36 -1.02
N ASP A 191 15.49 27.43 -1.44
CA ASP A 191 16.22 27.45 -2.72
C ASP A 191 17.39 26.47 -2.71
N ASP A 192 18.12 26.37 -1.59
CA ASP A 192 19.18 25.38 -1.42
C ASP A 192 18.61 23.96 -1.48
N LEU A 193 17.47 23.73 -0.82
CA LEU A 193 16.83 22.42 -0.84
C LEU A 193 16.34 22.07 -2.24
N ALA A 194 15.68 23.00 -2.93
CA ALA A 194 15.16 22.81 -4.29
C ALA A 194 16.26 22.38 -5.26
N ARG A 195 17.44 23.02 -5.16
CA ARG A 195 18.63 22.63 -5.94
C ARG A 195 19.10 21.22 -5.63
N GLN A 196 19.05 20.78 -4.37
CA GLN A 196 19.48 19.42 -3.99
C GLN A 196 18.53 18.31 -4.39
N ILE A 197 17.23 18.60 -4.54
CA ILE A 197 16.20 17.65 -4.97
C ILE A 197 15.80 17.82 -6.44
N GLU A 198 16.47 18.72 -7.16
CA GLU A 198 16.30 18.99 -8.58
C GLU A 198 14.87 19.41 -8.97
N VAL A 199 14.20 20.21 -8.13
CA VAL A 199 12.89 20.82 -8.43
C VAL A 199 13.01 22.34 -8.67
N PRO A 200 12.06 22.98 -9.37
CA PRO A 200 12.04 24.43 -9.53
C PRO A 200 11.98 25.15 -8.17
N ALA A 201 12.95 26.02 -7.90
CA ALA A 201 13.03 26.78 -6.64
C ALA A 201 11.76 27.61 -6.38
N ASP A 202 11.31 28.37 -7.39
CA ASP A 202 10.08 29.17 -7.32
C ASP A 202 8.84 28.30 -7.02
N GLY A 203 8.79 27.10 -7.61
CA GLY A 203 7.70 26.15 -7.42
C GLY A 203 7.61 25.65 -5.98
N LEU A 204 8.74 25.27 -5.41
CA LEU A 204 8.83 24.82 -4.02
C LEU A 204 8.56 25.97 -3.03
N ALA A 205 9.18 27.13 -3.25
CA ALA A 205 9.01 28.31 -2.41
C ALA A 205 7.55 28.76 -2.36
N HIS A 206 6.89 28.87 -3.52
CA HIS A 206 5.47 29.23 -3.59
C HIS A 206 4.58 28.20 -2.88
N THR A 207 4.88 26.92 -3.05
CA THR A 207 4.14 25.83 -2.40
C THR A 207 4.23 25.90 -0.88
N VAL A 208 5.44 26.10 -0.34
CA VAL A 208 5.65 26.20 1.11
C VAL A 208 5.04 27.50 1.66
N GLU A 209 5.18 28.63 0.97
CA GLU A 209 4.58 29.90 1.38
C GLU A 209 3.05 29.80 1.47
N ARG A 210 2.42 29.24 0.41
CA ARG A 210 0.97 29.04 0.37
C ARG A 210 0.53 28.09 1.48
N PHE A 211 1.21 26.95 1.64
CA PHE A 211 0.90 25.98 2.69
C PHE A 211 0.99 26.63 4.08
N ASN A 212 2.09 27.31 4.39
CA ASN A 212 2.30 27.92 5.71
C ASN A 212 1.25 28.96 6.07
N ARG A 213 0.79 29.76 5.09
CA ARG A 213 -0.25 30.78 5.28
C ARG A 213 -1.55 30.19 5.85
N PHE A 214 -1.95 29.01 5.41
CA PHE A 214 -3.15 28.32 5.89
C PHE A 214 -2.85 27.38 7.05
N ALA A 215 -1.67 26.74 7.06
CA ALA A 215 -1.25 25.82 8.10
C ALA A 215 -1.11 26.50 9.47
N ALA A 216 -0.73 27.79 9.51
CA ALA A 216 -0.73 28.58 10.74
C ALA A 216 -2.11 28.68 11.40
N LYS A 217 -3.20 28.50 10.63
CA LYS A 217 -4.59 28.46 11.10
C LYS A 217 -5.13 27.03 11.24
N GLY A 218 -4.32 26.00 10.97
CA GLY A 218 -4.72 24.59 10.96
C GLY A 218 -5.64 24.22 9.79
N LEU A 219 -5.56 24.95 8.67
CA LEU A 219 -6.39 24.74 7.50
C LEU A 219 -5.54 24.30 6.30
N ASP A 220 -6.12 23.50 5.42
CA ASP A 220 -5.58 23.18 4.10
C ASP A 220 -6.71 23.26 3.07
N PRO A 221 -6.92 24.42 2.42
CA PRO A 221 -7.99 24.60 1.44
C PRO A 221 -7.71 23.87 0.12
N ASP A 222 -6.47 23.46 -0.14
CA ASP A 222 -6.09 22.86 -1.42
C ASP A 222 -6.45 21.37 -1.47
N PHE A 223 -6.23 20.63 -0.37
CA PHE A 223 -6.46 19.17 -0.32
C PHE A 223 -7.28 18.70 0.88
N GLY A 224 -7.76 19.60 1.75
CA GLY A 224 -8.60 19.23 2.88
C GLY A 224 -7.90 18.44 3.97
N ARG A 225 -6.56 18.54 4.09
CA ARG A 225 -5.81 17.90 5.16
C ARG A 225 -6.33 18.29 6.53
N GLY A 226 -6.32 17.34 7.47
CA GLY A 226 -6.74 17.57 8.85
C GLY A 226 -8.24 17.82 9.04
N GLN A 227 -9.08 17.54 8.04
CA GLN A 227 -10.55 17.72 8.13
C GLN A 227 -11.32 16.42 8.40
N SER A 228 -10.68 15.25 8.26
CA SER A 228 -11.32 13.95 8.51
C SER A 228 -10.95 13.40 9.90
N ALA A 229 -11.86 12.60 10.48
CA ALA A 229 -11.58 11.87 11.72
C ALA A 229 -10.36 10.95 11.59
N TYR A 230 -10.10 10.42 10.38
CA TYR A 230 -8.91 9.63 10.09
C TYR A 230 -7.62 10.46 10.19
N ASN A 231 -7.61 11.67 9.64
CA ASN A 231 -6.46 12.57 9.73
C ASN A 231 -6.20 12.97 11.20
N ASP A 232 -7.26 13.29 11.95
CA ASP A 232 -7.16 13.70 13.35
C ASP A 232 -6.61 12.57 14.25
N CYS A 233 -7.16 11.36 14.10
CA CYS A 233 -6.76 10.18 14.88
C CYS A 233 -5.28 9.82 14.72
N LEU A 234 -4.72 10.00 13.52
CA LEU A 234 -3.34 9.62 13.21
C LEU A 234 -2.36 10.81 13.22
N GLY A 235 -2.86 12.02 13.46
CA GLY A 235 -2.05 13.22 13.63
C GLY A 235 -1.30 13.24 14.97
N ASP A 236 -0.74 14.40 15.31
CA ASP A 236 -0.22 14.67 16.64
C ASP A 236 -1.32 15.25 17.56
N PRO A 237 -1.85 14.48 18.53
CA PRO A 237 -2.90 14.95 19.43
C PRO A 237 -2.44 16.10 20.34
N GLY A 238 -1.12 16.31 20.49
CA GLY A 238 -0.53 17.43 21.22
C GLY A 238 -0.32 18.69 20.39
N TYR A 239 -0.52 18.64 19.07
CA TYR A 239 -0.33 19.79 18.19
C TYR A 239 -1.65 20.57 18.02
N ARG A 240 -1.54 21.89 17.94
CA ARG A 240 -2.67 22.83 17.78
C ARG A 240 -2.36 23.87 16.71
N PRO A 241 -3.38 24.42 16.02
CA PRO A 241 -4.82 24.17 16.20
C PRO A 241 -5.34 22.87 15.56
N ASN A 242 -4.55 22.21 14.71
CA ASN A 242 -4.93 20.97 14.02
C ASN A 242 -3.87 19.88 14.25
N ALA A 243 -4.29 18.64 14.51
CA ALA A 243 -3.36 17.54 14.80
C ALA A 243 -2.52 17.12 13.59
N SER A 244 -2.97 17.33 12.36
CA SER A 244 -2.31 16.86 11.13
C SER A 244 -1.63 17.98 10.33
N ILE A 245 -1.87 19.25 10.68
CA ILE A 245 -1.36 20.42 9.94
C ILE A 245 -0.64 21.38 10.88
N GLY A 246 0.52 21.84 10.42
CA GLY A 246 1.27 22.93 11.02
C GLY A 246 2.29 23.49 10.03
N PRO A 247 2.74 24.74 10.21
CA PRO A 247 3.68 25.37 9.32
C PRO A 247 5.03 24.62 9.25
N LEU A 248 5.65 24.73 8.10
CA LEU A 248 6.99 24.25 7.73
C LEU A 248 7.84 25.51 7.50
N ASP A 249 8.38 26.10 8.58
CA ASP A 249 8.98 27.45 8.57
C ASP A 249 10.32 27.55 9.34
N ARG A 250 10.86 26.42 9.80
CA ARG A 250 12.09 26.39 10.60
C ARG A 250 13.25 25.75 9.86
N ALA A 251 14.08 26.59 9.26
CA ALA A 251 15.36 26.16 8.70
C ALA A 251 16.25 25.42 9.73
N PRO A 252 17.12 24.51 9.29
CA PRO A 252 17.26 24.00 7.91
C PRO A 252 16.06 23.15 7.47
N TYR A 253 15.87 23.07 6.16
CA TYR A 253 14.86 22.26 5.49
C TYR A 253 15.46 20.96 4.98
N TYR A 254 14.64 19.91 4.95
CA TYR A 254 15.05 18.56 4.61
C TYR A 254 14.10 17.94 3.60
N ALA A 255 14.59 16.99 2.81
CA ALA A 255 13.77 16.19 1.93
C ALA A 255 14.23 14.74 1.83
N VAL A 256 13.28 13.83 1.70
CA VAL A 256 13.53 12.40 1.45
C VAL A 256 12.59 11.90 0.35
N GLN A 257 13.07 10.96 -0.47
CA GLN A 257 12.23 10.34 -1.50
C GLN A 257 11.20 9.40 -0.87
N VAL A 258 9.99 9.48 -1.37
CA VAL A 258 8.89 8.57 -1.05
C VAL A 258 8.53 7.81 -2.32
N TYR A 259 8.41 6.50 -2.17
CA TYR A 259 8.06 5.58 -3.25
C TYR A 259 6.69 4.96 -2.99
N PRO A 260 5.89 4.71 -4.05
CA PRO A 260 4.60 4.03 -3.92
C PRO A 260 4.83 2.53 -3.74
N ALA A 261 5.35 2.13 -2.58
CA ALA A 261 5.45 0.73 -2.20
C ALA A 261 4.06 0.11 -2.00
N ASP A 262 4.02 -1.20 -1.72
CA ASP A 262 2.78 -1.92 -1.42
C ASP A 262 3.04 -3.10 -0.49
N VAL A 263 1.99 -3.55 0.19
CA VAL A 263 1.98 -4.75 1.04
C VAL A 263 1.40 -5.98 0.32
N GLY A 264 1.27 -5.93 -1.00
CA GLY A 264 0.56 -6.94 -1.78
C GLY A 264 -0.30 -6.33 -2.87
N THR A 265 -0.32 -6.92 -4.06
CA THR A 265 -1.37 -6.68 -5.06
C THR A 265 -2.73 -7.09 -4.50
N CYS A 266 -3.79 -6.39 -4.90
CA CYS A 266 -5.16 -6.69 -4.44
C CYS A 266 -6.10 -7.09 -5.59
N GLY A 267 -5.58 -7.17 -6.81
CA GLY A 267 -6.21 -7.85 -7.94
C GLY A 267 -5.91 -9.34 -7.99
N GLY A 268 -6.86 -10.10 -8.52
CA GLY A 268 -6.75 -11.54 -8.59
C GLY A 268 -7.99 -12.17 -9.23
N VAL A 269 -8.24 -13.44 -8.92
CA VAL A 269 -9.43 -14.15 -9.44
C VAL A 269 -10.71 -13.65 -8.79
N VAL A 270 -11.80 -13.61 -9.54
CA VAL A 270 -13.13 -13.29 -9.03
C VAL A 270 -13.71 -14.52 -8.34
N THR A 271 -14.29 -14.32 -7.16
CA THR A 271 -14.97 -15.37 -6.40
C THR A 271 -16.39 -14.98 -6.01
N ASN A 272 -17.25 -15.97 -5.80
CA ASN A 272 -18.55 -15.77 -5.18
C ASN A 272 -18.44 -15.73 -3.64
N GLU A 273 -19.58 -15.55 -2.95
CA GLU A 273 -19.68 -15.50 -1.49
C GLU A 273 -19.20 -16.79 -0.77
N HIS A 274 -19.05 -17.89 -1.51
CA HIS A 274 -18.54 -19.17 -1.04
C HIS A 274 -17.06 -19.40 -1.38
N ALA A 275 -16.35 -18.34 -1.80
CA ALA A 275 -14.95 -18.36 -2.23
C ALA A 275 -14.68 -19.26 -3.44
N GLN A 276 -15.71 -19.63 -4.22
CA GLN A 276 -15.56 -20.43 -5.45
C GLN A 276 -15.10 -19.52 -6.58
N VAL A 277 -14.10 -19.96 -7.33
CA VAL A 277 -13.57 -19.18 -8.47
C VAL A 277 -14.55 -19.21 -9.63
N LEU A 278 -14.77 -18.04 -10.24
CA LEU A 278 -15.66 -17.87 -11.39
C LEU A 278 -14.88 -17.78 -12.70
N ASP A 279 -15.45 -18.33 -13.77
CA ASP A 279 -14.95 -18.16 -15.14
C ASP A 279 -15.45 -16.84 -15.77
N GLU A 280 -15.02 -16.56 -17.00
CA GLU A 280 -15.44 -15.38 -17.78
C GLU A 280 -16.95 -15.33 -18.09
N GLN A 281 -17.72 -16.38 -17.80
CA GLN A 281 -19.17 -16.44 -17.94
C GLN A 281 -19.88 -16.46 -16.57
N ASP A 282 -19.18 -16.09 -15.50
CA ASP A 282 -19.64 -16.11 -14.11
C ASP A 282 -20.08 -17.51 -13.62
N ARG A 283 -19.58 -18.58 -14.24
CA ARG A 283 -19.81 -19.97 -13.83
C ARG A 283 -18.71 -20.43 -12.90
N VAL A 284 -19.06 -21.24 -11.91
CA VAL A 284 -18.10 -21.82 -10.97
C VAL A 284 -17.17 -22.80 -11.67
N ILE A 285 -15.86 -22.60 -11.51
CA ILE A 285 -14.84 -23.60 -11.83
C ILE A 285 -14.88 -24.67 -10.74
N ALA A 286 -15.46 -25.82 -11.06
CA ALA A 286 -15.76 -26.87 -10.10
C ALA A 286 -14.49 -27.33 -9.35
N GLY A 287 -14.53 -27.30 -8.02
CA GLY A 287 -13.43 -27.76 -7.18
C GLY A 287 -12.32 -26.74 -6.94
N LEU A 288 -12.44 -25.52 -7.47
CA LEU A 288 -11.46 -24.44 -7.28
C LEU A 288 -12.03 -23.33 -6.38
N TYR A 289 -11.24 -22.95 -5.38
CA TYR A 289 -11.55 -21.90 -4.43
C TYR A 289 -10.36 -20.96 -4.29
N ALA A 290 -10.58 -19.69 -3.93
CA ALA A 290 -9.51 -18.74 -3.70
C ALA A 290 -9.82 -17.76 -2.56
N THR A 291 -8.78 -17.27 -1.87
CA THR A 291 -8.89 -16.26 -0.81
C THR A 291 -7.63 -15.40 -0.71
N GLY A 292 -7.69 -14.32 0.06
CA GLY A 292 -6.57 -13.38 0.25
C GLY A 292 -6.20 -12.64 -1.04
N ASN A 293 -4.94 -12.27 -1.20
CA ASN A 293 -4.46 -11.50 -2.37
C ASN A 293 -4.43 -12.32 -3.67
N THR A 294 -4.76 -13.63 -3.63
CA THR A 294 -5.02 -14.39 -4.86
C THR A 294 -6.37 -14.00 -5.47
N THR A 295 -7.29 -13.43 -4.68
CA THR A 295 -8.59 -12.95 -5.13
C THR A 295 -8.58 -11.46 -5.42
N ALA A 296 -9.43 -11.02 -6.36
CA ALA A 296 -9.76 -9.61 -6.48
C ALA A 296 -10.48 -9.14 -5.21
N THR A 297 -9.99 -8.06 -4.62
CA THR A 297 -10.53 -7.55 -3.35
C THR A 297 -11.95 -7.01 -3.50
N VAL A 298 -12.81 -7.31 -2.52
CA VAL A 298 -14.16 -6.74 -2.41
C VAL A 298 -14.15 -5.29 -1.89
N MET A 299 -13.00 -4.79 -1.43
CA MET A 299 -12.87 -3.48 -0.80
C MET A 299 -12.47 -2.37 -1.78
N ALA A 300 -12.14 -2.69 -3.02
CA ALA A 300 -11.93 -1.68 -4.04
C ALA A 300 -13.28 -1.07 -4.44
N GLU A 301 -13.28 0.21 -4.83
CA GLU A 301 -14.46 0.76 -5.47
C GLU A 301 -14.76 -0.05 -6.73
N PRO A 302 -15.99 -0.55 -6.92
CA PRO A 302 -16.33 -1.22 -8.16
C PRO A 302 -16.21 -0.20 -9.30
N ILE A 303 -15.37 -0.49 -10.29
CA ILE A 303 -15.46 0.18 -11.59
C ILE A 303 -16.86 -0.14 -12.13
N ARG A 304 -17.78 0.82 -12.01
CA ARG A 304 -19.12 0.84 -12.59
C ARG A 304 -19.84 -0.52 -12.63
N ALA A 305 -20.33 -0.99 -11.48
CA ALA A 305 -21.53 -1.84 -11.49
C ALA A 305 -22.77 -0.93 -11.61
N PRO A 306 -23.74 -1.19 -12.52
CA PRO A 306 -25.00 -0.45 -12.52
C PRO A 306 -25.69 -0.67 -11.17
N ALA A 307 -26.16 0.43 -10.58
CA ALA A 307 -26.72 0.50 -9.24
C ALA A 307 -27.78 -0.60 -8.99
N ARG A 308 -27.39 -1.66 -8.27
CA ARG A 308 -28.26 -2.58 -7.51
C ARG A 308 -27.40 -3.64 -6.79
N ALA A 309 -26.84 -3.29 -5.64
CA ALA A 309 -26.59 -4.25 -4.57
C ALA A 309 -26.39 -3.50 -3.24
N SER A 310 -27.18 -3.88 -2.25
CA SER A 310 -27.18 -3.34 -0.88
C SER A 310 -25.90 -3.69 -0.11
N PRO A 311 -25.51 -2.91 0.93
CA PRO A 311 -24.22 -3.03 1.59
C PRO A 311 -24.14 -4.28 2.47
N ILE A 312 -23.20 -5.19 2.18
CA ILE A 312 -22.87 -6.34 3.02
C ILE A 312 -21.81 -5.92 4.05
N ARG A 313 -22.11 -6.16 5.33
CA ARG A 313 -21.19 -5.99 6.46
C ARG A 313 -20.14 -7.10 6.48
N TRP A 314 -18.92 -6.71 6.81
CA TRP A 314 -17.72 -7.53 6.96
C TRP A 314 -17.83 -8.60 8.07
N CYS A 315 -17.13 -9.73 7.90
CA CYS A 315 -16.74 -10.62 9.00
C CYS A 315 -15.46 -11.41 8.69
N SER A 316 -14.58 -11.53 9.68
CA SER A 316 -13.34 -12.31 9.71
C SER A 316 -13.56 -13.84 9.72
N ALA A 317 -14.40 -14.36 8.83
CA ALA A 317 -15.01 -15.69 8.95
C ALA A 317 -14.75 -16.65 7.78
N THR A 318 -13.80 -16.41 6.88
CA THR A 318 -13.59 -17.28 5.70
C THR A 318 -12.80 -18.56 5.97
N SER A 319 -12.73 -19.07 7.21
CA SER A 319 -12.04 -20.34 7.51
C SER A 319 -12.72 -21.29 8.49
N ARG A 320 -14.00 -21.10 8.88
CA ARG A 320 -14.72 -22.11 9.67
C ARG A 320 -16.16 -22.30 9.20
N PRO A 321 -16.62 -23.54 8.95
CA PRO A 321 -18.04 -23.85 8.83
C PRO A 321 -18.70 -23.86 10.21
N ASP A 322 -19.87 -23.25 10.31
CA ASP A 322 -20.66 -23.02 11.51
C ASP A 322 -21.02 -24.30 12.29
N THR A 323 -20.83 -24.27 13.60
CA THR A 323 -21.53 -25.13 14.57
C THR A 323 -22.43 -24.22 15.41
N PRO A 324 -23.75 -24.48 15.54
CA PRO A 324 -24.60 -23.63 16.34
C PRO A 324 -24.31 -23.83 17.84
N LEU A 325 -23.96 -22.74 18.53
CA LEU A 325 -23.92 -22.70 20.00
C LEU A 325 -25.34 -22.42 20.50
N ASP A 326 -25.86 -23.38 21.25
CA ASP A 326 -27.16 -23.35 21.92
C ASP A 326 -27.19 -22.26 23.00
N ALA A 327 -28.22 -21.41 22.97
CA ALA A 327 -28.39 -20.29 23.88
C ALA A 327 -29.17 -20.71 25.13
N GLY A 328 -28.44 -21.08 26.19
CA GLY A 328 -29.02 -21.26 27.52
C GLY A 328 -29.36 -19.92 28.19
N SER A 329 -30.64 -19.73 28.52
CA SER A 329 -31.18 -18.60 29.28
C SER A 329 -30.67 -18.55 30.74
N PRO A 330 -30.72 -17.37 31.41
CA PRO A 330 -30.19 -17.17 32.75
C PRO A 330 -31.25 -17.45 33.83
N VAL A 331 -30.88 -18.15 34.90
CA VAL A 331 -31.64 -18.15 36.17
C VAL A 331 -30.68 -18.20 37.37
N ARG A 332 -30.74 -17.10 38.14
CA ARG A 332 -30.27 -16.83 39.52
C ARG A 332 -28.78 -16.82 39.82
#